data_AF-A0A6G3LE70-F1
#
_entry.id   AF-A0A6G3LE70-F1
#
_cell.length_a   1.000
_cell.length_b   1.000
_cell.length_c   1.000
_cell.angle_alpha   90.00
_cell.angle_beta   90.00
_cell.angle_gamma   90.00
#
_symmetry.space_group_name_H-M   'P 1'
#
loop_
_entity.id
_entity.type
_entity.pdbx_description
1 polymer ?
#
loop_
_entity_poly.entity_id
_entity_poly.type
_entity_poly.pdbx_seq_one_letter_code
_entity_poly.pdbx_strand_id
1 'polypeptide(L)'
;YASGWAVEIQRDLVRTSDVTRKIMKIIGADPLFSLSSGTLLATVPSNRVKEAIDTLASIEVESTIIGSVLNKREKKLYLRERGGKETTISDLMQDDFIKRLCEIERTPKR
;
A
#
# COMPACT_ATOMS: atom_id res chain seq x y z
N TYR A 1 9.73 1.05 -11.48
CA TYR A 1 8.35 1.32 -11.94
C TYR A 1 8.26 1.49 -13.45
N ALA A 2 7.14 1.08 -14.05
CA ALA A 2 6.97 1.00 -15.51
C ALA A 2 6.93 2.38 -16.21
N SER A 3 6.36 3.41 -15.58
CA SER A 3 6.21 4.76 -16.15
C SER A 3 7.50 5.59 -16.20
N GLY A 4 8.55 5.17 -15.50
CA GLY A 4 9.81 5.92 -15.36
C GLY A 4 9.70 7.20 -14.51
N TRP A 5 8.56 7.43 -13.85
CA TRP A 5 8.35 8.53 -12.91
C TRP A 5 8.41 8.04 -11.47
N ALA A 6 8.84 8.92 -10.58
CA ALA A 6 8.80 8.65 -9.16
C ALA A 6 7.36 8.75 -8.64
N VAL A 7 7.05 7.99 -7.58
CA VAL A 7 5.75 8.04 -6.89
C VAL A 7 6.01 8.30 -5.42
N GLU A 8 5.24 9.17 -4.80
CA GLU A 8 5.19 9.29 -3.34
C GLU A 8 3.87 8.76 -2.80
N ILE A 9 3.92 8.04 -1.68
CA ILE A 9 2.76 7.49 -0.98
C ILE A 9 2.89 7.83 0.51
N GLN A 10 1.79 8.25 1.12
CA GLN A 10 1.64 8.40 2.56
C GLN A 10 1.12 7.09 3.13
N ARG A 11 1.92 6.41 3.97
CA ARG A 11 1.58 5.07 4.48
C ARG A 11 0.27 5.07 5.26
N ASP A 12 0.04 6.12 6.04
CA ASP A 12 -1.13 6.28 6.92
C ASP A 12 -2.44 6.53 6.17
N LEU A 13 -2.37 6.98 4.91
CA LEU A 13 -3.55 7.09 4.04
C LEU A 13 -3.94 5.75 3.41
N VAL A 14 -3.06 4.76 3.39
CA VAL A 14 -3.38 3.43 2.87
C VAL A 14 -4.38 2.77 3.83
N ARG A 15 -5.61 2.58 3.35
CA ARG A 15 -6.66 1.94 4.14
C ARG A 15 -6.32 0.46 4.33
N THR A 16 -6.49 0.03 5.57
CA THR A 16 -6.40 -1.38 5.98
C THR A 16 -7.44 -1.56 7.07
N SER A 17 -8.17 -2.68 7.10
CA SER A 17 -9.11 -2.91 8.19
C SER A 17 -8.36 -3.07 9.52
N ASP A 18 -8.99 -2.74 10.64
CA ASP A 18 -8.38 -2.92 11.97
C ASP A 18 -8.09 -4.40 12.26
N VAL A 19 -8.95 -5.30 11.78
CA VAL A 19 -8.75 -6.74 11.89
C VAL A 19 -7.50 -7.16 11.12
N THR A 20 -7.37 -6.73 9.86
CA THR A 20 -6.19 -7.00 9.03
C THR A 20 -4.93 -6.45 9.68
N ARG A 21 -4.93 -5.22 10.19
CA ARG A 21 -3.77 -4.64 10.90
C ARG A 21 -3.34 -5.48 12.11
N LYS A 22 -4.30 -5.93 12.92
CA LYS A 22 -4.02 -6.77 14.10
C LYS A 22 -3.43 -8.12 13.71
N ILE A 23 -4.01 -8.77 12.71
CA ILE A 23 -3.53 -10.06 12.20
C ILE A 23 -2.12 -9.93 11.62
N MET A 24 -1.90 -8.96 10.73
CA MET A 24 -0.60 -8.72 10.11
C MET A 24 0.48 -8.41 11.14
N LYS A 25 0.15 -7.65 12.20
CA LYS A 25 1.05 -7.39 13.33
C LYS A 25 1.47 -8.67 14.06
N ILE A 26 0.56 -9.61 14.28
CA ILE A 26 0.86 -10.89 14.92
C ILE A 26 1.74 -11.75 14.00
N ILE A 27 1.43 -11.76 12.71
CA ILE A 27 2.21 -12.48 11.68
C ILE A 27 3.59 -11.84 11.46
N GLY A 28 3.75 -10.56 11.82
CA GLY A 28 4.93 -9.77 11.49
C GLY A 28 5.03 -9.42 10.01
N ALA A 29 3.96 -9.61 9.23
CA ALA A 29 3.87 -9.18 7.85
C ALA A 29 3.42 -7.72 7.77
N ASP A 30 3.81 -7.03 6.70
CA ASP A 30 3.37 -5.66 6.42
C ASP A 30 2.17 -5.69 5.46
N PRO A 31 1.02 -5.14 5.82
CA PRO A 31 -0.17 -5.14 4.96
C PRO A 31 0.07 -4.46 3.60
N LEU A 32 1.03 -3.52 3.52
CA LEU A 32 1.33 -2.83 2.26
C LEU A 32 2.02 -3.72 1.23
N PHE A 33 2.71 -4.77 1.69
CA PHE A 33 3.47 -5.70 0.85
C PHE A 33 2.83 -7.09 0.77
N SER A 34 1.58 -7.23 1.24
CA SER A 34 0.87 -8.50 1.29
C SER A 34 -0.27 -8.59 0.27
N LEU A 35 -0.70 -9.82 -0.04
CA LEU A 35 -1.72 -10.16 -1.05
C LEU A 35 -2.95 -9.24 -0.97
N SER A 36 -3.31 -8.69 -2.13
CA SER A 36 -4.52 -7.89 -2.30
C SER A 36 -5.25 -8.33 -3.57
N SER A 37 -6.03 -9.41 -3.48
CA SER A 37 -6.79 -9.95 -4.63
C SER A 37 -8.06 -9.16 -4.96
N GLY A 38 -8.36 -8.08 -4.23
CA GLY A 38 -9.60 -7.31 -4.36
C GLY A 38 -9.44 -5.78 -4.27
N THR A 39 -8.24 -5.23 -4.47
CA THR A 39 -8.02 -3.77 -4.44
C THR A 39 -7.61 -3.24 -5.81
N LEU A 40 -8.13 -2.07 -6.17
CA LEU A 40 -7.71 -1.29 -7.33
C LEU A 40 -6.67 -0.23 -6.91
N LEU A 41 -5.51 -0.23 -7.57
CA LEU A 41 -4.54 0.86 -7.50
C LEU A 41 -4.51 1.59 -8.85
N ALA A 42 -4.76 2.90 -8.85
CA ALA A 42 -4.83 3.70 -10.05
C ALA A 42 -4.14 5.06 -9.89
N THR A 43 -3.52 5.53 -10.96
CA THR A 43 -3.07 6.92 -11.10
C THR A 43 -4.03 7.67 -12.01
N VAL A 44 -4.48 8.84 -11.58
CA VAL A 44 -5.40 9.69 -12.36
C VAL A 44 -4.81 11.08 -12.55
N PRO A 45 -5.12 11.79 -13.66
CA PRO A 45 -4.79 13.20 -13.81
C PRO A 45 -5.32 14.02 -12.64
N SER A 46 -4.54 14.98 -12.13
CA SER A 46 -4.89 15.78 -10.95
C SER A 46 -6.23 16.51 -11.09
N ASN A 47 -6.56 16.95 -12.30
CA ASN A 47 -7.83 17.61 -12.62
C ASN A 47 -9.04 16.67 -12.70
N ARG A 48 -8.85 15.35 -12.66
CA ARG A 48 -9.92 14.33 -12.69
C ARG A 48 -10.04 13.51 -11.41
N VAL A 49 -9.27 13.84 -10.37
CA VAL A 49 -9.30 13.13 -9.09
C VAL A 49 -10.71 13.10 -8.50
N LYS A 50 -11.40 14.25 -8.51
CA LYS A 50 -12.76 14.36 -7.98
C LYS A 50 -13.75 13.46 -8.73
N GLU A 51 -13.74 13.55 -10.06
CA GLU A 51 -14.57 12.71 -10.93
C GLU A 51 -14.36 11.22 -10.67
N ALA A 52 -13.09 10.79 -10.52
CA ALA A 52 -12.76 9.40 -10.23
C ALA A 52 -13.30 8.94 -8.86
N ILE A 53 -13.17 9.75 -7.82
CA ILE A 53 -13.69 9.45 -6.47
C ILE A 53 -15.22 9.38 -6.49
N ASP A 54 -15.88 10.36 -7.11
CA ASP A 54 -17.33 10.42 -7.21
C ASP A 54 -17.88 9.20 -7.98
N THR A 55 -17.18 8.78 -9.04
CA THR A 55 -17.53 7.58 -9.82
C THR A 55 -17.43 6.32 -8.98
N LEU A 56 -16.34 6.13 -8.22
CA LEU A 56 -16.19 4.97 -7.33
C LEU A 56 -17.23 4.98 -6.20
N ALA A 57 -17.50 6.15 -5.62
CA ALA A 57 -18.51 6.30 -4.59
C ALA A 57 -19.93 5.96 -5.10
N SER A 58 -20.25 6.29 -6.36
CA SER A 58 -21.57 6.00 -6.96
C SER A 58 -21.90 4.51 -7.09
N ILE A 59 -20.87 3.64 -7.05
CA ILE A 59 -21.00 2.17 -7.04
C ILE A 59 -20.59 1.56 -5.69
N GLU A 60 -20.60 2.39 -4.64
CA GLU A 60 -20.28 2.00 -3.25
C GLU A 60 -18.87 1.45 -3.06
N VAL A 61 -17.92 1.81 -3.93
CA VAL A 61 -16.51 1.44 -3.81
C VAL A 61 -15.76 2.49 -3.00
N GLU A 62 -15.25 2.10 -1.84
CA GLU A 62 -14.39 2.96 -1.03
C GLU A 62 -13.07 3.25 -1.74
N SER A 63 -12.66 4.52 -1.72
CA SER A 63 -11.39 4.96 -2.31
C SER A 63 -10.69 6.01 -1.47
N THR A 64 -9.36 6.03 -1.53
CA THR A 64 -8.50 7.04 -0.88
C THR A 64 -7.41 7.46 -1.84
N ILE A 65 -7.13 8.77 -1.86
CA ILE A 65 -5.90 9.30 -2.44
C ILE A 65 -4.76 9.01 -1.48
N ILE A 66 -3.86 8.10 -1.84
CA ILE A 66 -2.75 7.69 -0.99
C ILE A 66 -1.44 8.44 -1.29
N GLY A 67 -1.41 9.26 -2.34
CA GLY A 67 -0.17 9.88 -2.79
C GLY A 67 -0.26 10.53 -4.16
N SER A 68 0.90 10.75 -4.79
CA SER A 68 1.02 11.44 -6.07
C SER A 68 2.16 10.89 -6.94
N VAL A 69 2.04 11.07 -8.26
CA VAL A 69 3.16 10.86 -9.18
C VAL A 69 3.98 12.15 -9.21
N LEU A 70 5.27 12.05 -8.92
CA LEU A 70 6.17 13.19 -8.88
C LEU A 70 6.64 13.53 -10.29
N ASN A 71 6.83 14.82 -10.56
CA ASN A 71 7.50 15.31 -11.77
C ASN A 71 9.03 15.08 -11.68
N LYS A 72 9.43 13.82 -11.49
CA LYS A 72 10.82 13.39 -11.30
C LYS A 72 11.06 12.06 -12.02
N ARG A 73 12.04 12.05 -12.94
CA ARG A 73 12.35 10.89 -13.79
C ARG A 73 13.27 9.89 -13.09
N GLU A 74 12.66 9.03 -12.29
CA GLU A 74 13.35 7.92 -11.63
C GLU A 74 12.37 6.79 -11.34
N LYS A 75 12.86 5.55 -11.32
CA LYS A 75 12.05 4.37 -11.04
C LYS A 75 11.96 4.10 -9.53
N LYS A 76 11.59 5.11 -8.72
CA LYS A 76 11.51 5.01 -7.25
C LYS A 76 10.11 5.25 -6.68
N LEU A 77 9.86 4.65 -5.52
CA LEU A 77 8.69 4.93 -4.69
C LEU A 77 9.17 5.43 -3.33
N TYR A 78 8.62 6.57 -2.93
CA TYR A 78 8.84 7.22 -1.65
C TYR A 78 7.69 6.89 -0.73
N LEU A 79 7.96 6.12 0.32
CA LEU A 79 6.99 5.86 1.36
C LEU A 79 7.23 6.81 2.54
N ARG A 80 6.25 7.67 2.81
CA ARG A 80 6.30 8.62 3.93
C ARG A 80 5.52 8.10 5.12
N GLU A 81 6.16 8.17 6.28
CA GLU A 81 5.59 7.85 7.59
C GLU A 81 5.10 9.09 8.32
N ARG A 82 4.22 8.90 9.31
CA ARG A 82 3.81 9.94 10.25
C ARG A 82 5.03 10.41 11.05
N GLY A 83 5.46 11.66 10.83
CA GLY A 83 6.69 12.22 11.41
C GLY A 83 7.80 12.52 10.40
N GLY A 84 7.55 12.34 9.09
CA GLY A 84 8.46 12.79 8.03
C GLY A 84 9.58 11.83 7.68
N LYS A 85 9.62 10.63 8.28
CA LYS A 85 10.55 9.58 7.88
C LYS A 85 10.16 9.10 6.48
N GLU A 86 11.08 9.28 5.53
CA GLU A 86 10.93 8.83 4.15
C GLU A 86 11.77 7.57 3.94
N THR A 87 11.14 6.51 3.42
CA THR A 87 11.83 5.29 3.02
C THR A 87 11.71 5.16 1.51
N THR A 88 12.84 4.96 0.83
CA THR A 88 12.83 4.62 -0.59
C THR A 88 12.65 3.11 -0.73
N ILE A 89 11.60 2.70 -1.44
CA ILE A 89 11.41 1.30 -1.83
C ILE A 89 12.01 1.15 -3.23
N SER A 90 13.20 0.54 -3.28
CA SER A 90 13.96 0.30 -4.51
C SER A 90 13.72 -1.09 -5.10
N ASP A 91 13.45 -2.08 -4.25
CA ASP A 91 13.22 -3.46 -4.65
C ASP A 91 11.76 -3.86 -4.49
N LEU A 92 11.31 -4.77 -5.36
CA LEU A 92 10.04 -5.46 -5.20
C LEU A 92 10.13 -6.31 -3.93
N MET A 93 9.61 -5.79 -2.82
CA MET A 93 9.47 -6.60 -1.61
C MET A 93 8.59 -7.80 -1.94
N GLN A 94 9.10 -9.00 -1.69
CA GLN A 94 8.29 -10.21 -1.81
C GLN A 94 7.29 -10.26 -0.67
N ASP A 95 6.11 -10.76 -0.98
CA ASP A 95 5.11 -11.05 0.04
C ASP A 95 5.58 -12.22 0.90
N ASP A 96 5.87 -11.93 2.17
CA ASP A 96 6.32 -12.90 3.16
C ASP A 96 5.16 -13.48 4.00
N PHE A 97 3.90 -13.14 3.71
CA PHE A 97 2.74 -13.55 4.52
C PHE A 97 2.67 -15.06 4.73
N ILE A 98 2.72 -15.85 3.65
CA ILE A 98 2.64 -17.32 3.72
C ILE A 98 3.82 -17.91 4.49
N LYS A 99 5.02 -17.35 4.26
CA LYS A 99 6.24 -17.77 4.95
C LYS A 99 6.11 -17.56 6.46
N ARG A 100 5.72 -16.35 6.88
CA ARG A 100 5.56 -15.97 8.29
C ARG A 100 4.42 -16.72 8.97
N LEU A 101 3.32 -16.97 8.25
CA LEU A 101 2.23 -17.79 8.76
C LEU A 101 2.71 -19.22 9.08
N CYS A 102 3.47 -19.84 8.19
CA CYS A 102 4.06 -21.17 8.42
C CYS A 102 5.03 -21.19 9.63
N GLU A 103 5.75 -20.11 9.88
CA GLU A 103 6.67 -20.00 11.03
C GLU A 103 5.91 -19.99 12.37
N ILE A 104 4.76 -19.31 12.42
CA ILE A 104 3.90 -19.30 13.61
C ILE A 104 3.33 -20.68 13.91
N GLU A 105 2.85 -21.41 12.91
CA GLU A 105 2.30 -22.76 13.10
C GLU A 105 3.34 -23.76 13.65
N ARG A 106 4.62 -23.54 13.34
CA ARG A 106 5.74 -24.38 13.80
C ARG A 106 6.25 -24.03 15.20
N THR A 107 5.77 -22.93 15.79
CA THR A 107 6.20 -22.54 17.12
C THR A 107 5.47 -23.39 18.16
N PRO A 108 6.16 -24.11 19.05
CA PRO A 108 5.49 -24.92 20.06
C PRO A 108 4.59 -24.04 20.93
N LYS A 109 3.30 -24.39 21.02
CA LYS A 109 2.37 -23.74 21.94
C LYS A 109 2.91 -23.94 23.36
N ARG A 110 3.30 -22.85 24.01
CA ARG A 110 3.59 -22.83 25.46
C ARG A 110 2.32 -23.03 26.26
#